data_AF-A0A3R9S0D4-F1
#
_entry.id   AF-A0A3R9S0D4-F1
#
_cell.length_a   1.000
_cell.length_b   1.000
_cell.length_c   1.000
_cell.angle_alpha   90.00
_cell.angle_beta   90.00
_cell.angle_gamma   90.00
#
_symmetry.space_group_name_H-M   'P 1'
#
loop_
_entity.id
_entity.type
_entity.pdbx_description
1 polymer ?
#
loop_
_entity_poly.entity_id
_entity_poly.type
_entity_poly.pdbx_seq_one_letter_code
_entity_poly.pdbx_strand_id
1 'polypeptide(L)' 'MTPACRLLKSNKIEFSIHEYEHDANAKSFGLEAAEKLNLNVNEVFKTLLVTDEKKYFVAVIPVNHQLNL' A
#
# COMPACT_ATOMS: atom_id res chain seq x y z
N MET A 1 -11.44 3.17 -11.97
CA MET A 1 -11.46 3.89 -10.67
C MET A 1 -11.72 2.89 -9.56
N THR A 2 -10.85 2.81 -8.55
CA THR A 2 -10.94 1.80 -7.48
C THR A 2 -11.90 2.23 -6.36
N PRO A 3 -12.37 1.30 -5.50
CA PRO A 3 -13.17 1.64 -4.32
C PRO A 3 -12.49 2.65 -3.38
N ALA A 4 -11.16 2.55 -3.19
CA ALA A 4 -10.38 3.48 -2.37
C ALA A 4 -10.43 4.92 -2.92
N CYS A 5 -10.16 5.11 -4.22
CA CYS A 5 -10.25 6.42 -4.86
C CYS A 5 -11.66 7.01 -4.77
N ARG A 6 -12.70 6.16 -4.93
CA ARG A 6 -14.10 6.60 -4.83
C ARG A 6 -14.44 7.10 -3.43
N LEU A 7 -13.98 6.40 -2.39
CA LEU A 7 -14.19 6.77 -0.99
C LEU A 7 -13.52 8.11 -0.64
N LEU A 8 -12.27 8.33 -1.07
CA LEU A 8 -11.59 9.61 -0.84
C LEU A 8 -12.31 10.77 -1.52
N LYS A 9 -12.70 10.59 -2.79
CA LYS A 9 -13.49 11.58 -3.55
C LYS A 9 -14.82 11.92 -2.88
N SER A 10 -15.59 10.91 -2.44
CA SER A 10 -16.90 11.15 -1.80
C SER A 10 -16.78 11.92 -0.49
N ASN A 11 -15.66 11.76 0.23
CA ASN A 11 -15.38 12.47 1.47
C ASN A 11 -14.60 13.77 1.27
N LYS A 12 -14.33 14.19 0.03
CA LYS A 12 -13.54 15.39 -0.30
C LYS A 12 -12.16 15.41 0.36
N ILE A 13 -11.54 14.24 0.49
CA ILE A 13 -10.16 14.11 0.97
C ILE A 13 -9.24 14.28 -0.24
N GLU A 14 -8.26 15.18 -0.13
CA GLU A 14 -7.28 15.42 -1.19
C GLU A 14 -6.33 14.23 -1.34
N PHE A 15 -6.09 13.81 -2.58
CA PHE A 15 -5.12 12.76 -2.92
C PHE A 15 -4.65 12.90 -4.36
N SER A 16 -3.45 12.40 -4.63
CA SER A 16 -2.90 12.18 -5.98
C SER A 16 -2.88 10.69 -6.29
N ILE A 17 -2.96 10.35 -7.59
CA ILE A 17 -2.73 8.98 -8.07
C ILE A 17 -1.31 8.94 -8.62
N HIS A 18 -0.53 7.95 -8.19
CA HIS A 18 0.80 7.66 -8.72
C HIS A 18 0.72 6.33 -9.48
N GLU A 19 0.81 6.41 -10.82
CA GLU A 19 0.75 5.24 -11.70
C GLU A 19 2.16 4.84 -12.13
N TYR A 20 2.42 3.53 -12.21
CA TYR A 20 3.66 2.96 -12.73
C TYR A 20 3.35 1.67 -13.48
N GLU A 21 4.19 1.30 -14.44
CA GLU A 21 4.08 0.00 -15.12
C GLU A 21 4.56 -1.12 -14.20
N HIS A 22 3.72 -2.11 -13.90
CA HIS A 22 4.08 -3.26 -13.07
C HIS A 22 4.78 -4.36 -13.88
N ASP A 23 5.87 -4.91 -13.35
CA ASP A 23 6.50 -6.13 -13.85
C ASP A 23 5.90 -7.35 -13.15
N ALA A 24 5.27 -8.24 -13.93
CA ALA A 24 4.65 -9.46 -13.42
C ALA A 24 5.60 -10.38 -12.62
N ASN A 25 6.91 -10.22 -12.80
CA ASN A 25 7.92 -10.99 -12.07
C ASN A 25 8.41 -10.31 -10.77
N ALA A 26 7.87 -9.14 -10.43
CA ALA A 26 8.28 -8.39 -9.25
C ALA A 26 7.99 -9.18 -7.96
N LYS A 27 9.00 -9.29 -7.09
CA LYS A 27 8.92 -10.04 -5.83
C LYS A 27 8.13 -9.31 -4.73
N SER A 28 7.96 -8.00 -4.85
CA SER A 28 7.28 -7.15 -3.87
C SER A 28 6.71 -5.92 -4.56
N PHE A 29 5.38 -5.86 -4.66
CA PHE A 29 4.65 -4.75 -5.28
C PHE A 29 5.00 -3.39 -4.65
N GLY A 30 5.15 -3.33 -3.32
CA GLY A 30 5.41 -2.06 -2.67
C GLY A 30 6.85 -1.57 -2.87
N LEU A 31 7.84 -2.47 -2.89
CA LEU A 31 9.24 -2.07 -3.12
C LEU A 31 9.42 -1.65 -4.57
N GLU A 32 8.78 -2.36 -5.49
CA GLU A 32 8.70 -1.98 -6.90
C GLU A 32 8.06 -0.59 -7.07
N ALA A 33 6.95 -0.31 -6.38
CA ALA A 33 6.32 1.00 -6.43
C ALA A 33 7.27 2.11 -5.96
N ALA A 34 8.00 1.88 -4.86
CA ALA A 34 8.99 2.84 -4.36
C ALA A 34 10.09 3.11 -5.39
N GLU A 35 10.62 2.06 -6.02
CA GLU A 35 11.66 2.16 -7.05
C GLU A 35 11.16 2.89 -8.31
N LYS A 36 10.06 2.42 -8.90
CA LYS A 36 9.55 2.95 -10.18
C LYS A 36 9.01 4.38 -10.08
N LEU A 37 8.53 4.78 -8.91
CA LEU A 37 8.06 6.14 -8.64
C LEU A 37 9.14 7.04 -8.03
N ASN A 38 10.35 6.51 -7.80
CA ASN A 38 11.45 7.22 -7.13
C ASN A 38 11.05 7.84 -5.79
N LEU A 39 10.36 7.05 -4.95
CA LEU A 39 9.90 7.43 -3.62
C LEU A 39 10.78 6.84 -2.53
N ASN A 40 10.84 7.50 -1.38
CA ASN A 40 11.50 6.93 -0.21
C ASN A 40 10.71 5.71 0.29
N VAL A 41 11.38 4.59 0.50
CA VAL A 41 10.75 3.35 1.00
C VAL A 41 10.05 3.52 2.36
N ASN A 42 10.45 4.52 3.16
CA ASN A 42 9.80 4.83 4.43
C ASN A 42 8.47 5.60 4.27
N GLU A 43 8.21 6.13 3.07
CA GLU A 43 6.98 6.87 2.71
C GLU A 43 6.02 5.99 1.89
N VAL A 44 6.44 4.78 1.51
CA VAL A 44 5.62 3.78 0.83
C VAL A 44 5.17 2.73 1.84
N PHE A 45 3.86 2.57 1.99
CA PHE A 45 3.28 1.65 2.97
C PHE A 45 2.64 0.44 2.30
N LYS A 46 2.71 -0.71 2.97
CA LYS A 46 1.92 -1.89 2.65
C LYS A 46 0.83 -2.11 3.67
N THR A 47 -0.30 -2.63 3.20
CA THR A 47 -1.47 -2.95 4.01
C THR A 47 -1.56 -4.46 4.16
N LEU A 48 -1.51 -4.96 5.39
CA LEU A 48 -1.59 -6.38 5.71
C LEU A 48 -2.89 -6.67 6.46
N LEU A 49 -3.56 -7.76 6.10
CA LEU A 49 -4.65 -8.32 6.88
C LEU A 49 -4.07 -9.42 7.78
N VAL A 50 -4.28 -9.31 9.09
CA VAL A 50 -3.84 -10.31 10.07
C VAL A 50 -5.00 -10.77 10.94
N THR A 51 -4.87 -11.92 11.58
CA THR A 51 -5.92 -12.51 12.41
C THR A 51 -5.32 -13.26 13.60
N ASP A 52 -6.03 -13.23 14.72
CA ASP A 52 -5.78 -14.08 15.90
C ASP A 52 -6.72 -15.31 15.91
N GLU A 53 -7.24 -15.67 14.74
CA GLU A 53 -8.31 -16.66 14.50
C GLU A 53 -9.71 -16.26 14.99
N LYS A 54 -9.85 -15.15 15.74
CA LYS A 54 -11.14 -14.66 16.26
C LYS A 54 -11.55 -13.33 15.64
N LYS A 55 -10.59 -12.46 15.37
CA LYS A 55 -10.78 -11.12 14.83
C LYS A 55 -9.76 -10.85 13.73
N TYR A 56 -10.19 -10.04 12.76
CA TYR A 56 -9.31 -9.52 11.73
C TYR A 56 -8.82 -8.13 12.10
N PHE A 57 -7.57 -7.84 11.74
CA PHE A 57 -6.93 -6.56 11.94
C PHE A 57 -6.24 -6.13 10.64
N VAL A 58 -6.19 -4.82 10.42
CA VAL A 58 -5.47 -4.24 9.30
C VAL A 58 -4.25 -3.51 9.85
N ALA A 59 -3.06 -3.91 9.41
CA ALA A 59 -1.81 -3.25 9.74
C ALA A 59 -1.29 -2.47 8.52
N VAL A 60 -0.98 -1.19 8.71
CA VAL A 60 -0.37 -0.32 7.69
C VAL A 60 1.04 0.00 8.15
N ILE A 61 2.05 -0.52 7.44
CA ILE A 61 3.47 -0.40 7.84
C ILE A 61 4.34 -0.01 6.65
N PRO A 62 5.52 0.61 6.87
CA PRO A 62 6.48 0.88 5.80
C PRO A 62 6.82 -0.39 5.03
N VAL A 63 6.99 -0.26 3.71
CA VAL A 63 7.12 -1.42 2.83
C VAL A 63 8.37 -2.25 3.13
N ASN A 64 9.44 -1.58 3.53
CA ASN A 64 10.72 -2.17 3.92
C ASN A 64 10.72 -2.81 5.32
N HIS A 65 9.63 -2.71 6.09
CA HIS A 65 9.52 -3.34 7.41
C HIS A 65 8.78 -4.67 7.37
N GLN A 66 9.03 -5.53 8.37
CA GLN A 66 8.20 -6.70 8.64
C GLN A 66 7.27 -6.39 9.81
N LEU A 67 6.05 -6.94 9.76
CA LEU A 67 5.13 -6.84 10.89
C LEU A 67 5.68 -7.70 12.04
N ASN A 68 5.78 -7.12 13.23
CA ASN A 68 6.11 -7.85 14.45
C ASN A 68 4.81 -8.37 15.06
N LEU A 69 4.68 -9.70 15.20
CA LEU A 69 3.47 -10.42 15.61
C LEU A 69 3.57 -10.92 17.05
#